data_AF-A0A835RSW0-F1
#
_entry.id   AF-A0A835RSW0-F1
#
_cell.length_a   1.000
_cell.length_b   1.000
_cell.length_c   1.000
_cell.angle_alpha   90.00
_cell.angle_beta   90.00
_cell.angle_gamma   90.00
#
_symmetry.space_group_name_H-M   'P 1'
#
loop_
_entity.id
_entity.type
_entity.pdbx_description
1 polymer ?
#
loop_
_entity_poly.entity_id
_entity_poly.type
_entity_poly.pdbx_seq_one_letter_code
_entity_poly.pdbx_strand_id
1 'polypeptide(L)'
;MLQIAEADRLEEGTRHLAVEFVITLAEARERAPGMMRRLPQFIGRLFAVLMKMLLDIEDEPAWHCAESEDEDAGETSNYSVGQECLDRLSIALGGNTIVPVASELLPQYLAAPEWQKRHAALITLAQIAEGCAKVMIKNLEQVVSMILNSFQDPNSRVRWAAINAIGQLSTDLGPDLQIHYHQQVLPALALAMDDFQNPLQASSSTFSQIP
;
A
#
# COMPACT_ATOMS: atom_id res chain seq x y z
N MET A 1 -9.85 19.54 10.08
CA MET A 1 -9.94 18.27 9.33
C MET A 1 -8.94 17.24 9.82
N LEU A 2 -7.63 17.44 9.77
CA LEU A 2 -6.69 16.41 10.27
C LEU A 2 -6.88 16.02 11.75
N GLN A 3 -7.16 16.98 12.63
CA GLN A 3 -7.51 16.67 14.03
C GLN A 3 -8.79 15.86 14.17
N ILE A 4 -9.72 15.94 13.20
CA ILE A 4 -10.95 15.15 13.16
C ILE A 4 -10.62 13.74 12.66
N ALA A 5 -9.83 13.62 11.59
CA ALA A 5 -9.37 12.35 11.06
C ALA A 5 -8.56 11.52 12.08
N GLU A 6 -7.76 12.18 12.92
CA GLU A 6 -6.96 11.54 13.99
C GLU A 6 -7.76 11.19 15.26
N ALA A 7 -9.00 11.68 15.39
CA ALA A 7 -9.76 11.55 16.63
C ALA A 7 -10.51 10.23 16.68
N ASP A 8 -9.88 9.19 17.23
CA ASP A 8 -10.46 7.84 17.40
C ASP A 8 -11.80 7.82 18.16
N ARG A 9 -12.07 8.86 18.95
CA ARG A 9 -13.34 9.04 19.68
C ARG A 9 -14.53 9.42 18.78
N LEU A 10 -14.27 9.85 17.55
CA LEU A 10 -15.30 10.24 16.59
C LEU A 10 -15.72 9.05 15.74
N GLU A 11 -16.96 9.09 15.28
CA GLU A 11 -17.53 8.09 14.37
C GLU A 11 -16.69 7.97 13.10
N GLU A 12 -16.60 6.73 12.61
CA GLU A 12 -15.82 6.39 11.43
C GLU A 12 -16.17 7.25 10.21
N GLY A 13 -17.45 7.35 9.86
CA GLY A 13 -17.89 8.18 8.73
C GLY A 13 -17.52 9.65 8.88
N THR A 14 -17.44 10.17 10.12
CA THR A 14 -16.97 11.55 10.36
C THR A 14 -15.47 11.69 10.07
N ARG A 15 -14.67 10.69 10.44
CA ARG A 15 -13.23 10.66 10.15
C ARG A 15 -13.00 10.50 8.64
N HIS A 16 -13.75 9.62 7.97
CA HIS A 16 -13.69 9.44 6.51
C HIS A 16 -13.97 10.74 5.76
N LEU A 17 -15.05 11.46 6.11
CA LEU A 17 -15.35 12.76 5.51
C LEU A 17 -14.23 13.78 5.73
N ALA A 18 -13.58 13.74 6.89
CA ALA A 18 -12.44 14.62 7.17
C ALA A 18 -11.20 14.24 6.35
N VAL A 19 -10.95 12.95 6.12
CA VAL A 19 -9.89 12.46 5.22
C VAL A 19 -10.22 12.87 3.78
N GLU A 20 -11.40 12.53 3.28
CA GLU A 20 -11.85 12.82 1.93
C GLU A 20 -11.71 14.31 1.61
N PHE A 21 -12.17 15.18 2.50
CA PHE A 21 -12.00 16.63 2.32
C PHE A 21 -10.53 17.04 2.11
N VAL A 22 -9.60 16.45 2.86
CA VAL A 22 -8.18 16.77 2.73
C VAL A 22 -7.60 16.20 1.42
N ILE A 23 -8.02 15.00 1.01
CA ILE A 23 -7.64 14.39 -0.27
C ILE A 23 -8.15 15.23 -1.45
N THR A 24 -9.44 15.57 -1.48
CA THR A 24 -10.02 16.42 -2.54
C THR A 24 -9.29 17.76 -2.66
N LEU A 25 -8.84 18.33 -1.53
CA LEU A 25 -8.05 19.56 -1.54
C LEU A 25 -6.64 19.36 -2.11
N ALA A 26 -6.00 18.23 -1.85
CA ALA A 26 -4.71 17.89 -2.44
C ALA A 26 -4.84 17.74 -3.97
N GLU A 27 -5.92 17.12 -4.44
CA GLU A 27 -6.25 16.99 -5.87
C GLU A 27 -6.54 18.36 -6.51
N ALA A 28 -7.26 19.23 -5.81
CA ALA A 28 -7.59 20.59 -6.28
C ALA A 28 -6.47 21.62 -6.08
N ARG A 29 -5.19 21.20 -6.00
CA ARG A 29 -4.02 22.05 -5.67
C ARG A 29 -3.92 23.35 -6.47
N GLU A 30 -4.25 23.31 -7.76
CA GLU A 30 -4.18 24.47 -8.66
C GLU A 30 -5.23 25.54 -8.32
N ARG A 31 -6.34 25.12 -7.71
CA ARG A 31 -7.46 25.99 -7.29
C ARG A 31 -7.28 26.51 -5.87
N ALA A 32 -6.31 25.99 -5.10
CA ALA A 32 -6.07 26.35 -3.69
C ALA A 32 -4.59 26.63 -3.34
N PRO A 33 -3.87 27.52 -4.07
CA PRO A 33 -2.43 27.72 -3.92
C PRO A 33 -1.99 28.23 -2.54
N GLY A 34 -2.84 28.98 -1.84
CA GLY A 34 -2.55 29.48 -0.48
C GLY A 34 -2.46 28.35 0.55
N MET A 35 -3.24 27.28 0.38
CA MET A 35 -3.28 26.14 1.28
C MET A 35 -2.20 25.10 0.94
N MET A 36 -1.83 24.97 -0.33
CA MET A 36 -0.71 24.14 -0.78
C MET A 36 0.63 24.53 -0.13
N ARG A 37 0.79 25.79 0.29
CA ARG A 37 1.97 26.23 1.05
C ARG A 37 2.07 25.61 2.44
N ARG A 38 0.94 25.22 3.04
CA ARG A 38 0.89 24.60 4.37
C ARG A 38 0.81 23.07 4.29
N LEU A 39 0.35 22.54 3.16
CA LEU A 39 0.20 21.10 2.94
C LEU A 39 1.46 20.28 3.35
N PRO A 40 2.71 20.68 3.02
CA PRO A 40 3.91 19.95 3.46
C PRO A 40 4.01 19.71 4.97
N GLN A 41 3.49 20.62 5.79
CA GLN A 41 3.50 20.50 7.27
C GLN A 41 2.55 19.42 7.78
N PHE A 42 1.65 18.94 6.92
CA PHE A 42 0.52 18.11 7.29
C PHE A 42 0.51 16.77 6.53
N ILE A 43 1.24 16.65 5.43
CA ILE A 43 1.30 15.42 4.63
C ILE A 43 1.77 14.24 5.46
N GLY A 44 2.82 14.39 6.26
CA GLY A 44 3.31 13.31 7.13
C GLY A 44 2.23 12.80 8.10
N ARG A 45 1.43 13.72 8.66
CA ARG A 45 0.31 13.37 9.55
C ARG A 45 -0.83 12.69 8.80
N LEU A 46 -1.23 13.23 7.64
CA LEU A 46 -2.25 12.61 6.80
C LEU A 46 -1.83 11.20 6.40
N PHE A 47 -0.61 11.03 5.89
CA PHE A 47 -0.06 9.75 5.48
C PHE A 47 -0.05 8.74 6.63
N ALA A 48 0.34 9.17 7.84
CA ALA A 48 0.28 8.32 9.03
C ALA A 48 -1.15 7.92 9.42
N VAL A 49 -2.14 8.81 9.25
CA VAL A 49 -3.56 8.46 9.44
C VAL A 49 -3.99 7.39 8.44
N LEU A 50 -3.67 7.56 7.15
CA LEU A 50 -4.02 6.59 6.11
C LEU A 50 -3.37 5.23 6.38
N MET A 51 -2.09 5.20 6.75
CA MET A 51 -1.41 3.96 7.14
C MET A 51 -2.04 3.31 8.39
N LYS A 52 -2.52 4.11 9.35
CA LYS A 52 -3.24 3.60 10.52
C LYS A 52 -4.58 2.96 10.11
N MET A 53 -5.27 3.52 9.11
CA MET A 53 -6.50 2.94 8.58
C MET A 53 -6.27 1.57 7.93
N LEU A 54 -5.11 1.36 7.30
CA LEU A 54 -4.71 0.04 6.77
C LEU A 54 -4.47 -1.02 7.85
N LEU A 55 -4.42 -0.65 9.13
CA LEU A 55 -4.30 -1.61 10.24
C LEU A 55 -5.65 -2.20 10.65
N ASP A 56 -6.75 -1.62 10.17
CA ASP A 56 -8.12 -2.05 10.47
C ASP A 56 -8.51 -3.20 9.53
N ILE A 57 -7.77 -4.30 9.65
CA ILE A 57 -7.96 -5.54 8.89
C ILE A 57 -7.91 -6.72 9.86
N GLU A 58 -8.88 -7.61 9.74
CA GLU A 58 -9.03 -8.79 10.58
C GLU A 58 -8.48 -10.04 9.88
N ASP A 59 -7.96 -10.99 10.66
CA ASP A 59 -7.53 -12.28 10.10
C ASP A 59 -8.71 -13.25 10.05
N GLU A 60 -9.64 -13.01 9.12
CA GLU A 60 -10.84 -13.82 9.00
C GLU A 60 -10.54 -15.22 8.44
N PRO A 61 -11.07 -16.31 9.04
CA PRO A 61 -10.87 -17.67 8.55
C PRO A 61 -11.33 -17.89 7.10
N ALA A 62 -12.36 -17.15 6.65
CA ALA A 62 -12.87 -17.23 5.30
C ALA A 62 -11.80 -16.87 4.25
N TRP A 63 -10.89 -15.95 4.58
CA TRP A 63 -9.78 -15.56 3.71
C TRP A 63 -8.79 -16.71 3.47
N HIS A 64 -8.63 -17.66 4.39
CA HIS A 64 -7.72 -18.80 4.17
C HIS A 64 -8.38 -19.95 3.41
N CYS A 65 -9.66 -19.82 3.04
CA CYS A 65 -10.42 -20.88 2.40
C CYS A 65 -10.35 -20.75 0.88
N ALA A 66 -9.77 -21.76 0.22
CA ALA A 66 -9.68 -21.85 -1.25
C ALA A 66 -11.03 -21.79 -1.97
N GLU A 67 -12.08 -22.24 -1.29
CA GLU A 67 -13.44 -22.34 -1.82
C GLU A 67 -14.27 -21.07 -1.52
N SER A 68 -13.72 -20.13 -0.74
CA SER A 68 -14.33 -18.83 -0.52
C SER A 68 -14.14 -17.95 -1.75
N GLU A 69 -15.22 -17.33 -2.21
CA GLU A 69 -15.17 -16.28 -3.25
C GLU A 69 -14.93 -14.88 -2.63
N ASP A 70 -14.82 -14.80 -1.29
CA ASP A 70 -14.63 -13.54 -0.57
C ASP A 70 -13.14 -13.24 -0.38
N GLU A 71 -12.54 -12.64 -1.41
CA GLU A 71 -11.12 -12.21 -1.42
C GLU A 71 -10.85 -11.05 -0.45
N ASP A 72 -11.90 -10.29 -0.10
CA ASP A 72 -11.85 -9.12 0.78
C ASP A 72 -12.20 -9.47 2.25
N ALA A 73 -12.30 -10.76 2.59
CA ALA A 73 -12.64 -11.20 3.94
C ALA A 73 -11.69 -10.60 4.98
N GLY A 74 -12.24 -9.94 5.99
CA GLY A 74 -11.53 -9.21 7.03
C GLY A 74 -11.15 -7.77 6.69
N GLU A 75 -11.37 -7.30 5.46
CA GLU A 75 -11.19 -5.89 5.11
C GLU A 75 -12.36 -5.04 5.63
N THR A 76 -12.03 -3.95 6.32
CA THR A 76 -13.03 -3.00 6.83
C THR A 76 -13.18 -1.78 5.91
N SER A 77 -14.23 -0.99 6.11
CA SER A 77 -14.38 0.27 5.38
C SER A 77 -13.25 1.28 5.68
N ASN A 78 -12.65 1.26 6.88
CA ASN A 78 -11.44 2.05 7.15
C ASN A 78 -10.28 1.60 6.26
N TYR A 79 -10.06 0.29 6.15
CA TYR A 79 -8.99 -0.26 5.33
C TYR A 79 -9.14 0.16 3.86
N SER A 80 -10.31 -0.04 3.25
CA SER A 80 -10.54 0.32 1.85
C SER A 80 -10.36 1.82 1.59
N VAL A 81 -10.88 2.69 2.49
CA VAL A 81 -10.69 4.15 2.37
C VAL A 81 -9.20 4.53 2.50
N GLY A 82 -8.46 3.86 3.39
CA GLY A 82 -7.02 4.07 3.56
C GLY A 82 -6.23 3.78 2.29
N GLN A 83 -6.55 2.67 1.61
CA GLN A 83 -5.93 2.29 0.34
C GLN A 83 -6.20 3.33 -0.76
N GLU A 84 -7.48 3.61 -1.03
CA GLU A 84 -7.90 4.53 -2.09
C GLU A 84 -7.28 5.92 -1.88
N CYS A 85 -7.29 6.40 -0.64
CA CYS A 85 -6.75 7.72 -0.32
C CYS A 85 -5.22 7.77 -0.46
N LEU A 86 -4.49 6.68 -0.22
CA LEU A 86 -3.04 6.65 -0.42
C LEU A 86 -2.67 6.80 -1.89
N ASP A 87 -3.38 6.09 -2.77
CA ASP A 87 -3.19 6.18 -4.21
C ASP A 87 -3.49 7.60 -4.72
N ARG A 88 -4.69 8.10 -4.43
CA ARG A 88 -5.12 9.46 -4.81
C ARG A 88 -4.18 10.54 -4.29
N LEU A 89 -3.72 10.42 -3.05
CA LEU A 89 -2.74 11.34 -2.46
C LEU A 89 -1.39 11.28 -3.21
N SER A 90 -0.96 10.09 -3.59
CA SER A 90 0.28 9.87 -4.35
C SER A 90 0.23 10.52 -5.73
N ILE A 91 -0.88 10.33 -6.44
CA ILE A 91 -1.13 10.93 -7.76
C ILE A 91 -1.20 12.46 -7.65
N ALA A 92 -1.92 12.97 -6.65
CA ALA A 92 -2.12 14.40 -6.46
C ALA A 92 -0.83 15.16 -6.11
N LEU A 93 0.09 14.56 -5.35
CA LEU A 93 1.26 15.25 -4.78
C LEU A 93 2.60 14.83 -5.38
N GLY A 94 2.64 13.65 -5.99
CA GLY A 94 3.81 13.07 -6.64
C GLY A 94 4.90 12.57 -5.70
N GLY A 95 5.77 11.74 -6.26
CA GLY A 95 6.81 11.05 -5.49
C GLY A 95 7.82 11.94 -4.76
N ASN A 96 8.11 13.17 -5.21
CA ASN A 96 9.02 14.07 -4.49
C ASN A 96 8.50 14.46 -3.10
N THR A 97 7.18 14.40 -2.92
CA THR A 97 6.50 14.75 -1.69
C THR A 97 6.22 13.50 -0.84
N ILE A 98 5.77 12.42 -1.48
CA ILE A 98 5.29 11.22 -0.80
C ILE A 98 6.40 10.24 -0.45
N VAL A 99 7.37 10.01 -1.35
CA VAL A 99 8.43 9.02 -1.10
C VAL A 99 9.26 9.35 0.15
N PRO A 100 9.65 10.60 0.44
CA PRO A 100 10.37 10.90 1.68
C PRO A 100 9.61 10.51 2.95
N VAL A 101 8.29 10.73 2.96
CA VAL A 101 7.43 10.36 4.10
C VAL A 101 7.31 8.84 4.21
N ALA A 102 7.11 8.15 3.09
CA ALA A 102 7.06 6.70 3.05
C ALA A 102 8.40 6.07 3.51
N SER A 103 9.54 6.58 3.05
CA SER A 103 10.87 6.09 3.42
C SER A 103 11.18 6.23 4.92
N GLU A 104 10.55 7.17 5.62
CA GLU A 104 10.68 7.32 7.07
C GLU A 104 9.83 6.29 7.84
N LEU A 105 8.61 6.02 7.37
CA LEU A 105 7.62 5.19 8.08
C LEU A 105 7.72 3.70 7.75
N LEU A 106 7.88 3.35 6.47
CA LEU A 106 7.79 1.96 6.00
C LEU A 106 8.79 1.00 6.67
N PRO A 107 10.07 1.37 6.90
CA PRO A 107 11.01 0.46 7.57
C PRO A 107 10.56 0.08 8.99
N GLN A 108 9.92 1.01 9.70
CA GLN A 108 9.41 0.77 11.06
C GLN A 108 8.20 -0.17 11.05
N TYR A 109 7.34 -0.04 10.04
CA TYR A 109 6.19 -0.92 9.86
C TYR A 109 6.61 -2.33 9.45
N LEU A 110 7.56 -2.47 8.53
CA LEU A 110 8.10 -3.77 8.10
C LEU A 110 8.83 -4.51 9.22
N ALA A 111 9.49 -3.79 10.13
CA ALA A 111 10.18 -4.38 11.28
C ALA A 111 9.25 -4.73 12.46
N ALA A 112 7.97 -4.39 12.38
CA ALA A 112 7.04 -4.55 13.50
C ALA A 112 6.59 -6.01 13.70
N PRO A 113 6.34 -6.43 14.96
CA PRO A 113 5.86 -7.78 15.24
C PRO A 113 4.42 -8.01 14.75
N GLU A 114 3.60 -6.96 14.69
CA GLU A 114 2.23 -7.04 14.22
C GLU A 114 2.17 -7.24 12.70
N TRP A 115 1.53 -8.31 12.25
CA TRP A 115 1.43 -8.64 10.82
C TRP A 115 0.68 -7.54 10.05
N GLN A 116 -0.31 -6.89 10.67
CA GLN A 116 -1.08 -5.79 10.07
C GLN A 116 -0.18 -4.63 9.67
N LYS A 117 0.87 -4.32 10.45
CA LYS A 117 1.81 -3.25 10.10
C LYS A 117 2.69 -3.65 8.92
N ARG A 118 3.21 -4.88 8.91
CA ARG A 118 4.02 -5.37 7.79
C ARG A 118 3.19 -5.43 6.49
N HIS A 119 1.95 -5.91 6.60
CA HIS A 119 0.97 -5.87 5.53
C HIS A 119 0.70 -4.45 5.03
N ALA A 120 0.40 -3.51 5.94
CA ALA A 120 0.10 -2.12 5.60
C ALA A 120 1.27 -1.45 4.87
N ALA A 121 2.52 -1.77 5.22
CA ALA A 121 3.69 -1.25 4.51
C ALA A 121 3.74 -1.73 3.05
N LEU A 122 3.45 -3.00 2.79
CA LEU A 122 3.46 -3.57 1.44
C LEU A 122 2.31 -3.01 0.58
N ILE A 123 1.11 -2.90 1.15
CA ILE A 123 -0.02 -2.24 0.49
C ILE A 123 0.29 -0.78 0.22
N THR A 124 0.89 -0.07 1.16
CA THR A 124 1.30 1.33 0.94
C THR A 124 2.28 1.45 -0.22
N LEU A 125 3.25 0.53 -0.35
CA LEU A 125 4.17 0.51 -1.50
C LEU A 125 3.43 0.30 -2.83
N ALA A 126 2.44 -0.59 -2.85
CA ALA A 126 1.60 -0.84 -4.03
C ALA A 126 0.80 0.41 -4.40
N GLN A 127 0.07 0.99 -3.44
CA GLN A 127 -0.84 2.12 -3.68
C GLN A 127 -0.11 3.39 -4.11
N ILE A 128 1.12 3.64 -3.67
CA ILE A 128 1.84 4.86 -4.07
C ILE A 128 2.61 4.71 -5.39
N ALA A 129 2.67 3.51 -5.98
CA ALA A 129 3.55 3.19 -7.10
C ALA A 129 3.27 4.07 -8.33
N GLU A 130 2.02 4.18 -8.76
CA GLU A 130 1.60 5.00 -9.90
C GLU A 130 2.02 6.48 -9.72
N GLY A 131 1.58 7.12 -8.64
CA GLY A 131 1.87 8.54 -8.38
C GLY A 131 3.34 8.83 -8.08
N CYS A 132 4.12 7.83 -7.67
CA CYS A 132 5.52 7.99 -7.27
C CYS A 132 6.55 7.37 -8.23
N ALA A 133 6.11 6.84 -9.38
CA ALA A 133 6.93 5.99 -10.25
C ALA A 133 8.34 6.56 -10.54
N LYS A 134 8.42 7.82 -10.98
CA LYS A 134 9.70 8.48 -11.33
C LYS A 134 10.72 8.54 -10.18
N VAL A 135 10.25 8.58 -8.94
CA VAL A 135 11.12 8.65 -7.75
C VAL A 135 11.41 7.26 -7.24
N MET A 136 10.43 6.35 -7.27
CA MET A 136 10.63 4.95 -6.90
C MET A 136 11.60 4.23 -7.82
N ILE A 137 11.57 4.48 -9.14
CA ILE A 137 12.51 3.90 -10.11
C ILE A 137 13.98 4.24 -9.75
N LYS A 138 14.24 5.43 -9.19
CA LYS A 138 15.60 5.82 -8.78
C LYS A 138 16.13 5.01 -7.60
N ASN A 139 15.24 4.44 -6.79
CA ASN A 139 15.54 3.66 -5.61
C ASN A 139 14.97 2.22 -5.73
N LEU A 140 14.83 1.73 -6.96
CA LEU A 140 14.06 0.53 -7.26
C LEU A 140 14.64 -0.72 -6.58
N GLU A 141 15.96 -0.82 -6.48
CA GLU A 141 16.64 -1.91 -5.77
C GLU A 141 16.16 -2.04 -4.32
N GLN A 142 16.08 -0.92 -3.61
CA GLN A 142 15.65 -0.91 -2.22
C GLN A 142 14.17 -1.30 -2.11
N VAL A 143 13.32 -0.77 -3.00
CA VAL A 143 11.88 -1.07 -3.05
C VAL A 143 11.63 -2.56 -3.31
N VAL A 144 12.26 -3.12 -4.35
CA VAL A 144 12.16 -4.54 -4.70
C VAL A 144 12.68 -5.42 -3.57
N SER A 145 13.81 -5.06 -2.95
CA SER A 145 14.37 -5.82 -1.83
C SER A 145 13.42 -5.86 -0.63
N MET A 146 12.77 -4.74 -0.29
CA MET A 146 11.79 -4.69 0.81
C MET A 146 10.60 -5.64 0.55
N ILE A 147 10.11 -5.69 -0.67
CA ILE A 147 8.99 -6.55 -1.07
C ILE A 147 9.41 -8.02 -1.08
N LEU A 148 10.51 -8.37 -1.76
CA LEU A 148 10.96 -9.76 -1.89
C LEU A 148 11.31 -10.40 -0.54
N ASN A 149 11.85 -9.63 0.41
CA ASN A 149 12.09 -10.12 1.77
C ASN A 149 10.79 -10.55 2.49
N SER A 150 9.65 -9.99 2.09
CA SER A 150 8.35 -10.28 2.69
C SER A 150 7.66 -11.50 2.07
N PHE A 151 8.21 -12.10 1.01
CA PHE A 151 7.70 -13.35 0.41
C PHE A 151 7.83 -14.54 1.36
N GLN A 152 8.71 -14.46 2.35
CA GLN A 152 8.93 -15.51 3.35
C GLN A 152 8.36 -15.13 4.72
N ASP A 153 7.42 -14.16 4.77
CA ASP A 153 6.81 -13.77 6.03
C ASP A 153 6.01 -14.93 6.66
N PRO A 154 6.07 -15.12 7.99
CA PRO A 154 5.31 -16.16 8.66
C PRO A 154 3.79 -16.03 8.46
N ASN A 155 3.28 -14.81 8.25
CA ASN A 155 1.86 -14.57 8.04
C ASN A 155 1.50 -14.58 6.54
N SER A 156 0.47 -15.35 6.17
CA SER A 156 0.05 -15.54 4.78
C SER A 156 -0.53 -14.28 4.12
N ARG A 157 -1.22 -13.41 4.87
CA ARG A 157 -1.71 -12.12 4.36
C ARG A 157 -0.55 -11.18 4.02
N VAL A 158 0.53 -11.21 4.81
CA VAL A 158 1.74 -10.43 4.51
C VAL A 158 2.43 -10.95 3.25
N ARG A 159 2.56 -12.28 3.10
CA ARG A 159 3.08 -12.88 1.86
C ARG A 159 2.23 -12.51 0.64
N TRP A 160 0.91 -12.57 0.76
CA TRP A 160 -0.01 -12.12 -0.29
C TRP A 160 0.17 -10.64 -0.62
N ALA A 161 0.27 -9.76 0.39
CA ALA A 161 0.50 -8.32 0.17
C ALA A 161 1.83 -8.06 -0.55
N ALA A 162 2.86 -8.88 -0.31
CA ALA A 162 4.13 -8.78 -1.03
C ALA A 162 3.98 -9.17 -2.52
N ILE A 163 3.22 -10.22 -2.81
CA ILE A 163 2.93 -10.65 -4.19
C ILE A 163 2.08 -9.59 -4.89
N ASN A 164 1.03 -9.09 -4.23
CA ASN A 164 0.19 -8.02 -4.74
C ASN A 164 1.03 -6.77 -5.07
N ALA A 165 1.90 -6.35 -4.15
CA ALA A 165 2.79 -5.22 -4.36
C ALA A 165 3.73 -5.44 -5.56
N ILE A 166 4.34 -6.62 -5.72
CA ILE A 166 5.24 -6.82 -6.86
C ILE A 166 4.50 -6.79 -8.19
N GLY A 167 3.26 -7.28 -8.26
CA GLY A 167 2.45 -7.18 -9.47
C GLY A 167 2.06 -5.75 -9.79
N GLN A 168 1.60 -4.98 -8.80
CA GLN A 168 1.26 -3.56 -8.99
C GLN A 168 2.48 -2.76 -9.46
N LEU A 169 3.64 -2.95 -8.81
CA LEU A 169 4.88 -2.31 -9.23
C LEU A 169 5.36 -2.75 -10.61
N SER A 170 5.08 -4.00 -11.01
CA SER A 170 5.41 -4.46 -12.37
C SER A 170 4.60 -3.70 -13.42
N THR A 171 3.35 -3.35 -13.12
CA THR A 171 2.52 -2.51 -13.98
C THR A 171 3.01 -1.06 -13.99
N ASP A 172 3.17 -0.45 -12.82
CA ASP A 172 3.38 1.00 -12.70
C ASP A 172 4.82 1.45 -12.91
N LEU A 173 5.78 0.58 -12.60
CA LEU A 173 7.22 0.84 -12.73
C LEU A 173 7.82 0.11 -13.94
N GLY A 174 6.98 -0.47 -14.79
CA GLY A 174 7.40 -1.09 -16.03
C GLY A 174 7.82 -0.04 -17.09
N PRO A 175 8.79 -0.37 -17.97
CA PRO A 175 9.48 -1.66 -18.09
C PRO A 175 10.74 -1.77 -17.20
N ASP A 176 11.10 -0.73 -16.45
CA ASP A 176 12.37 -0.67 -15.69
C ASP A 176 12.47 -1.80 -14.66
N LEU A 177 11.38 -2.11 -13.95
CA LEU A 177 11.35 -3.23 -12.99
C LEU A 177 11.66 -4.56 -13.66
N GLN A 178 11.01 -4.86 -14.78
CA GLN A 178 11.22 -6.10 -15.52
C GLN A 178 12.64 -6.16 -16.07
N ILE A 179 13.12 -5.09 -16.72
CA ILE A 179 14.45 -5.07 -17.35
C ILE A 179 15.56 -5.31 -16.31
N HIS A 180 15.44 -4.71 -15.12
CA HIS A 180 16.51 -4.73 -14.14
C HIS A 180 16.39 -5.84 -13.09
N TYR A 181 15.18 -6.30 -12.76
CA TYR A 181 14.94 -7.16 -11.61
C TYR A 181 14.22 -8.48 -11.94
N HIS A 182 13.92 -8.79 -13.20
CA HIS A 182 13.27 -10.05 -13.58
C HIS A 182 13.99 -11.31 -13.03
N GLN A 183 15.33 -11.31 -12.97
CA GLN A 183 16.11 -12.44 -12.46
C GLN A 183 15.89 -12.72 -10.97
N GLN A 184 15.43 -11.73 -10.20
CA GLN A 184 15.11 -11.89 -8.78
C GLN A 184 13.60 -12.11 -8.59
N VAL A 185 12.78 -11.35 -9.32
CA VAL A 185 11.33 -11.36 -9.19
C VAL A 185 10.71 -12.66 -9.69
N LEU A 186 11.08 -13.14 -10.87
CA LEU A 186 10.45 -14.33 -11.45
C LEU A 186 10.71 -15.60 -10.63
N PRO A 187 11.93 -15.89 -10.14
CA PRO A 187 12.13 -17.04 -9.26
C PRO A 187 11.38 -16.91 -7.93
N ALA A 188 11.29 -15.71 -7.36
CA ALA A 188 10.54 -15.49 -6.12
C ALA A 188 9.04 -15.76 -6.30
N LEU A 189 8.46 -15.30 -7.41
CA LEU A 189 7.07 -15.60 -7.78
C LEU A 189 6.85 -17.09 -8.03
N ALA A 190 7.74 -17.75 -8.76
CA ALA A 190 7.64 -19.19 -9.01
C ALA A 190 7.66 -20.00 -7.71
N LEU A 191 8.55 -19.64 -6.77
CA LEU A 191 8.61 -20.28 -5.45
C LEU A 191 7.35 -20.02 -4.62
N ALA A 192 6.75 -18.84 -4.72
CA ALA A 192 5.49 -18.53 -4.03
C ALA A 192 4.30 -19.31 -4.60
N MET A 193 4.28 -19.57 -5.91
CA MET A 193 3.24 -20.38 -6.55
C MET A 193 3.29 -21.85 -6.13
N ASP A 194 4.47 -22.37 -5.79
CA ASP A 194 4.64 -23.73 -5.28
C ASP A 194 4.24 -23.88 -3.80
N ASP A 195 3.90 -22.79 -3.10
CA ASP A 195 3.38 -22.83 -1.72
C ASP A 195 1.89 -23.17 -1.68
N PHE A 196 1.59 -24.47 -1.84
CA PHE A 196 0.23 -25.03 -1.80
C PHE A 196 -0.50 -24.87 -0.45
N GLN A 197 0.13 -24.29 0.57
CA GLN A 197 -0.53 -24.03 1.86
C GLN A 197 -1.44 -22.81 1.83
N ASN A 198 -1.41 -21.97 0.79
CA ASN A 198 -2.29 -20.82 0.67
C ASN A 198 -2.85 -20.63 -0.76
N PRO A 199 -3.99 -21.25 -1.10
CA PRO A 199 -4.53 -21.26 -2.46
C PRO A 199 -4.84 -19.86 -3.03
N LEU A 200 -5.14 -18.85 -2.20
CA LEU A 200 -5.31 -17.46 -2.66
C LEU A 200 -4.01 -16.83 -3.23
N GLN A 201 -2.84 -17.27 -2.75
CA GLN A 201 -1.56 -16.84 -3.33
C GLN A 201 -1.37 -17.41 -4.75
N ALA A 202 -1.99 -18.54 -5.08
CA ALA A 202 -1.94 -19.13 -6.41
C ALA A 202 -3.04 -18.62 -7.36
N SER A 203 -4.18 -18.13 -6.83
CA SER A 203 -5.32 -17.65 -7.63
C SER A 203 -5.36 -16.14 -7.85
N SER A 204 -4.52 -15.35 -7.17
CA SER A 204 -4.61 -13.88 -7.26
C SER A 204 -4.48 -13.36 -8.69
N SER A 205 -5.42 -12.49 -9.09
CA SER A 205 -5.48 -11.75 -10.35
C SER A 205 -4.17 -11.06 -10.75
N THR A 206 -3.31 -10.80 -9.76
CA THR A 206 -1.96 -10.26 -9.89
C THR A 206 -1.09 -11.04 -10.88
N PHE A 207 -1.22 -12.37 -10.98
CA PHE A 207 -0.45 -13.17 -11.95
C PHE A 207 -0.92 -13.00 -13.40
N SER A 208 -2.16 -12.56 -13.63
CA SER A 208 -2.69 -12.30 -14.98
C SER A 208 -2.23 -10.96 -15.57
N GLN A 209 -1.67 -10.08 -14.73
CA GLN A 209 -1.20 -8.75 -15.12
C GLN A 209 0.32 -8.67 -15.35
N ILE A 210 1.07 -9.74 -15.06
CA ILE A 210 2.50 -9.82 -15.36
C ILE A 210 2.64 -10.37 -16.80
N PRO A 211 3.09 -9.56 -17.77
CA PRO A 211 3.24 -9.98 -19.17
C PRO A 211 4.36 -11.01 -19.37
#